data_AF-A0A3L7RWI3-F1
#
_entry.id   AF-A0A3L7RWI3-F1
#
_cell.length_a   1.000
_cell.length_b   1.000
_cell.length_c   1.000
_cell.angle_alpha   90.00
_cell.angle_beta   90.00
_cell.angle_gamma   90.00
#
_symmetry.space_group_name_H-M   'P 1'
#
loop_
_entity.id
_entity.type
_entity.pdbx_description
1 polymer ?
#
loop_
_entity_poly.entity_id
_entity_poly.type
_entity_poly.pdbx_seq_one_letter_code
_entity_poly.pdbx_strand_id
1 'polypeptide(L)'
;MLRPILHAAVTLLLIFCFSETASAQKAAASRKYYFPPEHISVMPVVFTPKGAKTPDRELDAVVLRHLKWTQRRYGELLGTTFEIEHKVRRVRGAKTLEEYRKRDGDAVMDFAAELLKEFGYSRFNCPHIFLIVVVNPKDDWPLGVGCVFNGGYNTGGGATMMSTDAFVKKPNAQSTLEHELGHTFGLPHVSLYGIEMNGNNPSMMSYNPAHWSRGFESSLQPATFIPEDIRGLALNDRAIPNLEFSETKDVPTDYKLFWTPMPFGAVKLNGQPDYAIEVKSNAGAAFNSKLESCVVGHLRSSPGPTLYYDAGSMWHSEPVEGNVTLDLTFPFPVELTRIRLYSGHSGQYHPVKAFSVSVPTATGSQNPLANHEMKSFDGEVTFPATESQRWHLEMTPGESKTIVLRGLRFYSGKTEIFPPQLCLVE
;
A
#
# COMPACT_ATOMS: atom_id res chain seq x y z
N MET A 1 -15.39 -52.75 -25.18
CA MET A 1 -15.74 -52.53 -23.75
C MET A 1 -14.81 -51.49 -23.11
N LEU A 2 -14.81 -50.22 -23.53
CA LEU A 2 -13.87 -49.20 -22.98
C LEU A 2 -14.45 -47.77 -22.94
N ARG A 3 -15.78 -47.62 -22.93
CA ARG A 3 -16.46 -46.30 -22.93
C ARG A 3 -16.98 -45.74 -21.58
N PRO A 4 -17.02 -46.43 -20.43
CA PRO A 4 -17.53 -45.80 -19.19
C PRO A 4 -16.48 -45.05 -18.35
N ILE A 5 -15.17 -45.23 -18.59
CA ILE A 5 -14.13 -44.71 -17.67
C ILE A 5 -13.83 -43.21 -17.91
N LEU A 6 -14.12 -42.68 -19.10
CA LEU A 6 -13.80 -41.28 -19.45
C LEU A 6 -14.76 -40.25 -18.83
N HIS A 7 -16.01 -40.63 -18.49
CA HIS A 7 -16.98 -39.70 -17.89
C HIS A 7 -16.77 -39.47 -16.38
N ALA A 8 -16.22 -40.46 -15.66
CA ALA A 8 -15.93 -40.32 -14.23
C ALA A 8 -14.74 -39.38 -13.97
N ALA A 9 -13.72 -39.40 -14.84
CA ALA A 9 -12.53 -38.56 -14.71
C ALA A 9 -12.82 -37.06 -14.95
N VAL A 10 -13.72 -36.74 -15.90
CA VAL A 10 -14.10 -35.34 -16.18
C VAL A 10 -14.97 -34.75 -15.06
N THR A 11 -15.77 -35.58 -14.39
CA THR A 11 -16.62 -35.15 -13.27
C THR A 11 -15.81 -34.90 -12.00
N LEU A 12 -14.76 -35.68 -11.74
CA LEU A 12 -13.86 -35.47 -10.59
C LEU A 12 -12.99 -34.21 -10.73
N LEU A 13 -12.55 -33.88 -11.95
CA LEU A 13 -11.74 -32.69 -12.22
C LEU A 13 -12.53 -31.38 -12.00
N LEU A 14 -13.83 -31.39 -12.33
CA LEU A 14 -14.73 -30.25 -12.10
C LEU A 14 -14.97 -30.00 -10.60
N ILE A 15 -15.09 -31.06 -9.78
CA ILE A 15 -15.28 -30.92 -8.33
C ILE A 15 -14.04 -30.33 -7.65
N PHE A 16 -12.82 -30.66 -8.12
CA PHE A 16 -11.59 -30.07 -7.59
C PHE A 16 -11.46 -28.58 -7.92
N CYS A 17 -11.78 -28.13 -9.13
CA CYS A 17 -11.70 -26.71 -9.50
C CYS A 17 -12.73 -25.81 -8.78
N PHE A 18 -13.88 -26.34 -8.37
CA PHE A 18 -14.84 -25.57 -7.54
C PHE A 18 -14.46 -25.55 -6.05
N SER A 19 -13.68 -26.52 -5.57
CA SER A 19 -13.24 -26.58 -4.17
C SER A 19 -12.15 -25.57 -3.80
N GLU A 20 -11.23 -25.24 -4.72
CA GLU A 20 -10.16 -24.27 -4.46
C GLU A 20 -10.67 -22.84 -4.32
N THR A 21 -11.66 -22.44 -5.13
CA THR A 21 -12.27 -21.10 -5.03
C THR A 21 -13.10 -20.92 -3.76
N ALA A 22 -13.82 -21.96 -3.32
CA ALA A 22 -14.56 -21.94 -2.07
C ALA A 22 -13.64 -22.00 -0.84
N SER A 23 -12.49 -22.70 -0.93
CA SER A 23 -11.47 -22.77 0.13
C SER A 23 -10.75 -21.44 0.31
N ALA A 24 -10.35 -20.78 -0.78
CA ALA A 24 -9.76 -19.44 -0.73
C ALA A 24 -10.76 -18.39 -0.20
N GLN A 25 -12.04 -18.47 -0.60
CA GLN A 25 -13.09 -17.61 -0.04
C GLN A 25 -13.37 -17.89 1.44
N LYS A 26 -13.31 -19.15 1.90
CA LYS A 26 -13.44 -19.49 3.32
C LYS A 26 -12.23 -19.05 4.15
N ALA A 27 -11.02 -19.16 3.63
CA ALA A 27 -9.81 -18.68 4.29
C ALA A 27 -9.80 -17.14 4.40
N ALA A 28 -10.27 -16.44 3.37
CA ALA A 28 -10.50 -14.98 3.41
C ALA A 28 -11.58 -14.59 4.43
N ALA A 29 -12.64 -15.40 4.58
CA ALA A 29 -13.71 -15.17 5.57
C ALA A 29 -13.25 -15.39 7.03
N SER A 30 -12.15 -16.12 7.27
CA SER A 30 -11.55 -16.27 8.61
C SER A 30 -10.49 -15.20 8.95
N ARG A 31 -10.00 -14.46 7.95
CA ARG A 31 -8.94 -13.46 8.16
C ARG A 31 -9.59 -12.19 8.68
N LYS A 32 -9.16 -11.73 9.86
CA LYS A 32 -9.71 -10.50 10.46
C LYS A 32 -9.62 -9.35 9.45
N TYR A 33 -10.65 -8.51 9.41
CA TYR A 33 -10.95 -7.48 8.40
C TYR A 33 -9.79 -6.50 8.09
N TYR A 34 -8.75 -6.48 8.92
CA TYR A 34 -7.67 -5.50 8.94
C TYR A 34 -6.26 -6.07 8.78
N PHE A 35 -6.14 -7.39 8.62
CA PHE A 35 -4.83 -7.97 8.36
C PHE A 35 -4.41 -7.71 6.92
N PRO A 36 -3.25 -7.07 6.69
CA PRO A 36 -2.72 -6.96 5.35
C PRO A 36 -2.47 -8.37 4.77
N PRO A 37 -2.69 -8.56 3.47
CA PRO A 37 -2.37 -9.81 2.79
C PRO A 37 -0.85 -10.02 2.77
N GLU A 38 -0.39 -11.27 2.80
CA GLU A 38 1.05 -11.57 2.75
C GLU A 38 1.65 -11.24 1.38
N HIS A 39 0.89 -11.54 0.32
CA HIS A 39 1.21 -11.23 -1.07
C HIS A 39 0.01 -10.58 -1.75
N ILE A 40 0.26 -9.75 -2.76
CA ILE A 40 -0.79 -9.18 -3.59
C ILE A 40 -0.57 -9.52 -5.06
N SER A 41 -1.68 -9.72 -5.79
CA SER A 41 -1.68 -9.99 -7.23
C SER A 41 -2.40 -8.88 -8.00
N VAL A 42 -2.02 -8.65 -9.25
CA VAL A 42 -2.78 -7.77 -10.15
C VAL A 42 -3.98 -8.53 -10.70
N MET A 43 -5.18 -8.07 -10.35
CA MET A 43 -6.45 -8.63 -10.81
C MET A 43 -7.02 -7.80 -11.97
N PRO A 44 -7.09 -8.36 -13.20
CA PRO A 44 -7.75 -7.68 -14.31
C PRO A 44 -9.27 -7.73 -14.14
N VAL A 45 -9.91 -6.57 -14.25
CA VAL A 45 -11.36 -6.39 -14.11
C VAL A 45 -11.90 -5.60 -15.29
N VAL A 46 -12.81 -6.19 -16.07
CA VAL A 46 -13.62 -5.45 -17.03
C VAL A 46 -14.84 -4.89 -16.30
N PHE A 47 -14.85 -3.57 -16.11
CA PHE A 47 -15.89 -2.85 -15.38
C PHE A 47 -16.89 -2.24 -16.36
N THR A 48 -18.14 -2.69 -16.33
CA THR A 48 -19.20 -2.21 -17.22
C THR A 48 -20.09 -1.20 -16.48
N PRO A 49 -20.02 0.11 -16.77
CA PRO A 49 -20.92 1.09 -16.15
C PRO A 49 -22.40 0.75 -16.39
N LYS A 50 -23.27 1.25 -15.51
CA LYS A 50 -24.71 1.06 -15.63
C LYS A 50 -25.21 1.56 -16.99
N GLY A 51 -25.99 0.73 -17.66
CA GLY A 51 -26.54 1.02 -19.00
C GLY A 51 -25.58 0.77 -20.16
N ALA A 52 -24.28 0.51 -19.91
CA ALA A 52 -23.35 0.15 -20.97
C ALA A 52 -23.53 -1.31 -21.42
N LYS A 53 -23.28 -1.56 -22.71
CA LYS A 53 -23.25 -2.91 -23.27
C LYS A 53 -21.97 -3.60 -22.82
N THR A 54 -22.09 -4.79 -22.25
CA THR A 54 -20.94 -5.62 -21.88
C THR A 54 -20.18 -6.06 -23.14
N PRO A 55 -18.84 -5.87 -23.20
CA PRO A 55 -18.04 -6.29 -24.35
C PRO A 55 -17.98 -7.82 -24.45
N ASP A 56 -17.59 -8.33 -25.61
CA ASP A 56 -17.28 -9.75 -25.80
C ASP A 56 -16.12 -10.22 -24.92
N ARG A 57 -15.89 -11.54 -24.90
CA ARG A 57 -14.77 -12.15 -24.15
C ARG A 57 -13.43 -12.08 -24.88
N GLU A 58 -13.38 -11.61 -26.12
CA GLU A 58 -12.09 -11.46 -26.83
C GLU A 58 -11.25 -10.37 -26.17
N LEU A 59 -11.91 -9.34 -25.60
CA LEU A 59 -11.26 -8.34 -24.75
C LEU A 59 -10.46 -8.97 -23.60
N ASP A 60 -10.91 -10.08 -23.01
CA ASP A 60 -10.20 -10.70 -21.88
C ASP A 60 -8.79 -11.15 -22.30
N ALA A 61 -8.64 -11.67 -23.52
CA ALA A 61 -7.37 -12.09 -24.07
C ALA A 61 -6.44 -10.89 -24.34
N VAL A 62 -6.99 -9.77 -24.81
CA VAL A 62 -6.23 -8.53 -25.03
C VAL A 62 -5.69 -7.98 -23.70
N VAL A 63 -6.54 -7.88 -22.69
CA VAL A 63 -6.16 -7.38 -21.35
C VAL A 63 -5.09 -8.27 -20.73
N LEU A 64 -5.27 -9.60 -20.76
CA LEU A 64 -4.28 -10.54 -20.22
C LEU A 64 -2.96 -10.51 -21.00
N ARG A 65 -2.99 -10.24 -22.32
CA ARG A 65 -1.78 -10.13 -23.12
C ARG A 65 -0.95 -8.92 -22.70
N HIS A 66 -1.57 -7.76 -22.53
CA HIS A 66 -0.91 -6.56 -22.00
C HIS A 66 -0.35 -6.79 -20.60
N LEU A 67 -1.16 -7.36 -19.70
CA LEU A 67 -0.72 -7.59 -18.32
C LEU A 67 0.46 -8.58 -18.23
N LYS A 68 0.44 -9.67 -19.02
CA LYS A 68 1.57 -10.61 -19.11
C LYS A 68 2.82 -9.97 -19.71
N TRP A 69 2.65 -9.06 -20.66
CA TRP A 69 3.78 -8.28 -21.17
C TRP A 69 4.38 -7.43 -20.06
N THR A 70 3.57 -6.62 -19.38
CA THR A 70 4.05 -5.76 -18.28
C THR A 70 4.75 -6.58 -17.21
N GLN A 71 4.17 -7.71 -16.79
CA GLN A 71 4.78 -8.64 -15.83
C GLN A 71 6.16 -9.11 -16.30
N ARG A 72 6.29 -9.52 -17.57
CA ARG A 72 7.58 -9.92 -18.14
C ARG A 72 8.58 -8.76 -18.13
N ARG A 73 8.15 -7.57 -18.53
CA ARG A 73 9.02 -6.39 -18.61
C ARG A 73 9.58 -6.00 -17.25
N TYR A 74 8.75 -6.04 -16.20
CA TYR A 74 9.20 -5.84 -14.82
C TYR A 74 10.22 -6.93 -14.43
N GLY A 75 9.94 -8.20 -14.76
CA GLY A 75 10.85 -9.32 -14.53
C GLY A 75 12.22 -9.16 -15.20
N GLU A 76 12.25 -8.70 -16.45
CA GLU A 76 13.50 -8.42 -17.18
C GLU A 76 14.33 -7.30 -16.55
N LEU A 77 13.67 -6.27 -16.01
CA LEU A 77 14.34 -5.10 -15.44
C LEU A 77 14.79 -5.32 -13.99
N LEU A 78 14.06 -6.11 -13.22
CA LEU A 78 14.25 -6.24 -11.77
C LEU A 78 14.83 -7.60 -11.35
N GLY A 79 14.78 -8.61 -12.23
CA GLY A 79 15.12 -10.01 -11.89
C GLY A 79 14.03 -10.75 -11.09
N THR A 80 13.00 -10.03 -10.65
CA THR A 80 11.77 -10.54 -10.01
C THR A 80 10.56 -9.74 -10.54
N THR A 81 9.33 -10.19 -10.28
CA THR A 81 8.13 -9.51 -10.79
C THR A 81 6.92 -9.74 -9.88
N PHE A 82 5.86 -8.99 -10.13
CA PHE A 82 4.58 -9.12 -9.44
C PHE A 82 3.77 -10.32 -9.95
N GLU A 83 2.81 -10.78 -9.15
CA GLU A 83 1.89 -11.85 -9.52
C GLU A 83 0.65 -11.31 -10.27
N ILE A 84 0.04 -12.13 -11.13
CA ILE A 84 -1.18 -11.77 -11.86
C ILE A 84 -2.26 -12.82 -11.72
N GLU A 85 -3.50 -12.38 -11.62
CA GLU A 85 -4.66 -13.26 -11.76
C GLU A 85 -4.89 -13.57 -13.25
N HIS A 86 -4.95 -14.84 -13.61
CA HIS A 86 -5.20 -15.26 -15.00
C HIS A 86 -6.66 -15.18 -15.43
N LYS A 87 -7.58 -14.98 -14.47
CA LYS A 87 -9.02 -14.86 -14.74
C LYS A 87 -9.45 -13.41 -14.70
N VAL A 88 -9.85 -12.88 -15.85
CA VAL A 88 -10.47 -11.56 -15.95
C VAL A 88 -11.83 -11.58 -15.26
N ARG A 89 -12.02 -10.71 -14.28
CA ARG A 89 -13.30 -10.50 -13.60
C ARG A 89 -14.14 -9.52 -14.40
N ARG A 90 -15.46 -9.69 -14.35
CA ARG A 90 -16.42 -8.83 -15.05
C ARG A 90 -17.44 -8.34 -14.04
N VAL A 91 -17.51 -7.03 -13.85
CA VAL A 91 -18.34 -6.39 -12.83
C VAL A 91 -19.23 -5.35 -13.48
N ARG A 92 -20.47 -5.22 -13.01
CA ARG A 92 -21.38 -4.15 -13.42
C ARG A 92 -21.36 -3.05 -12.38
N GLY A 93 -21.07 -1.83 -12.82
CA GLY A 93 -21.06 -0.66 -11.97
C GLY A 93 -22.47 -0.20 -11.58
N ALA A 94 -22.56 0.46 -10.43
CA ALA A 94 -23.80 1.01 -9.92
C ALA A 94 -24.22 2.32 -10.62
N LYS A 95 -23.26 3.06 -11.19
CA LYS A 95 -23.47 4.38 -11.81
C LYS A 95 -23.28 4.34 -13.33
N THR A 96 -23.85 5.31 -14.06
CA THR A 96 -23.60 5.46 -15.49
C THR A 96 -22.18 6.00 -15.75
N LEU A 97 -21.71 5.89 -16.99
CA LEU A 97 -20.40 6.41 -17.38
C LEU A 97 -20.29 7.93 -17.10
N GLU A 98 -21.35 8.69 -17.39
CA GLU A 98 -21.42 10.13 -17.19
C GLU A 98 -21.38 10.52 -15.70
N GLU A 99 -21.92 9.67 -14.81
CA GLU A 99 -21.85 9.90 -13.37
C GLU A 99 -20.43 9.70 -12.84
N TYR A 100 -19.70 8.68 -13.31
CA TYR A 100 -18.28 8.53 -12.97
C TYR A 100 -17.42 9.65 -13.58
N ARG A 101 -17.71 10.09 -14.81
CA ARG A 101 -17.00 11.20 -15.48
C ARG A 101 -16.96 12.49 -14.67
N LYS A 102 -18.00 12.76 -13.88
CA LYS A 102 -18.04 13.94 -13.00
C LYS A 102 -16.94 13.95 -11.92
N ARG A 103 -16.30 12.81 -11.68
CA ARG A 103 -15.18 12.66 -10.73
C ARG A 103 -13.81 12.74 -11.38
N ASP A 104 -13.74 12.75 -12.71
CA ASP A 104 -12.49 12.75 -13.48
C ASP A 104 -11.48 11.69 -12.98
N GLY A 105 -10.23 12.07 -12.65
CA GLY A 105 -9.21 11.16 -12.12
C GLY A 105 -9.61 10.45 -10.82
N ASP A 106 -10.45 11.09 -9.98
CA ASP A 106 -10.92 10.48 -8.73
C ASP A 106 -11.92 9.33 -8.97
N ALA A 107 -12.37 9.10 -10.21
CA ALA A 107 -13.25 7.99 -10.55
C ALA A 107 -12.62 6.63 -10.20
N VAL A 108 -11.27 6.51 -10.21
CA VAL A 108 -10.58 5.28 -9.79
C VAL A 108 -10.94 4.88 -8.35
N MET A 109 -11.18 5.85 -7.46
CA MET A 109 -11.56 5.59 -6.06
C MET A 109 -13.00 5.08 -5.96
N ASP A 110 -13.90 5.59 -6.78
CA ASP A 110 -15.28 5.13 -6.87
C ASP A 110 -15.33 3.69 -7.40
N PHE A 111 -14.58 3.38 -8.47
CA PHE A 111 -14.48 2.02 -9.00
C PHE A 111 -13.88 1.06 -7.97
N ALA A 112 -12.75 1.44 -7.35
CA ALA A 112 -12.10 0.62 -6.33
C ALA A 112 -13.04 0.33 -5.15
N ALA A 113 -13.78 1.32 -4.66
CA ALA A 113 -14.76 1.14 -3.58
C ALA A 113 -15.86 0.14 -3.95
N GLU A 114 -16.39 0.20 -5.19
CA GLU A 114 -17.37 -0.76 -5.67
C GLU A 114 -16.79 -2.17 -5.79
N LEU A 115 -15.54 -2.31 -6.25
CA LEU A 115 -14.87 -3.60 -6.37
C LEU A 115 -14.53 -4.23 -5.01
N LEU A 116 -14.07 -3.44 -4.05
CA LEU A 116 -13.87 -3.90 -2.68
C LEU A 116 -15.18 -4.46 -2.10
N LYS A 117 -16.29 -3.74 -2.29
CA LYS A 117 -17.62 -4.22 -1.87
C LYS A 117 -18.06 -5.48 -2.60
N GLU A 118 -17.92 -5.51 -3.93
CA GLU A 118 -18.31 -6.65 -4.77
C GLU A 118 -17.59 -7.94 -4.36
N PHE A 119 -16.30 -7.85 -4.05
CA PHE A 119 -15.48 -9.00 -3.68
C PHE A 119 -15.40 -9.26 -2.17
N GLY A 120 -16.09 -8.46 -1.34
CA GLY A 120 -16.11 -8.63 0.12
C GLY A 120 -14.78 -8.31 0.78
N TYR A 121 -13.97 -7.45 0.17
CA TYR A 121 -12.70 -6.99 0.72
C TYR A 121 -12.84 -5.63 1.41
N SER A 122 -11.88 -5.36 2.30
CA SER A 122 -11.59 -4.05 2.83
C SER A 122 -10.36 -3.47 2.16
N ARG A 123 -10.14 -2.16 2.29
CA ARG A 123 -8.86 -1.53 1.90
C ARG A 123 -7.64 -2.13 2.60
N PHE A 124 -7.83 -2.78 3.76
CA PHE A 124 -6.76 -3.33 4.59
C PHE A 124 -6.40 -4.76 4.20
N ASN A 125 -7.40 -5.60 3.87
CA ASN A 125 -7.19 -7.03 3.61
C ASN A 125 -7.27 -7.43 2.13
N CYS A 126 -7.50 -6.47 1.22
CA CYS A 126 -7.58 -6.73 -0.21
C CYS A 126 -6.27 -7.34 -0.74
N PRO A 127 -6.26 -8.60 -1.22
CA PRO A 127 -5.07 -9.27 -1.73
C PRO A 127 -4.76 -8.89 -3.18
N HIS A 128 -5.31 -7.78 -3.67
CA HIS A 128 -5.24 -7.43 -5.08
C HIS A 128 -4.94 -5.95 -5.31
N ILE A 129 -4.22 -5.71 -6.40
CA ILE A 129 -4.27 -4.47 -7.17
C ILE A 129 -5.29 -4.66 -8.30
N PHE A 130 -6.29 -3.80 -8.40
CA PHE A 130 -7.27 -3.88 -9.49
C PHE A 130 -6.73 -3.18 -10.75
N LEU A 131 -6.58 -3.92 -11.85
CA LEU A 131 -6.46 -3.35 -13.18
C LEU A 131 -7.87 -3.19 -13.77
N ILE A 132 -8.42 -1.99 -13.70
CA ILE A 132 -9.82 -1.69 -14.02
C ILE A 132 -9.92 -1.22 -15.48
N VAL A 133 -10.40 -2.09 -16.35
CA VAL A 133 -10.70 -1.79 -17.75
C VAL A 133 -12.14 -1.33 -17.85
N VAL A 134 -12.35 -0.02 -17.89
CA VAL A 134 -13.68 0.60 -17.91
C VAL A 134 -14.25 0.53 -19.32
N VAL A 135 -15.43 -0.06 -19.46
CA VAL A 135 -16.13 -0.19 -20.75
C VAL A 135 -16.56 1.19 -21.24
N ASN A 136 -15.76 1.70 -22.17
CA ASN A 136 -16.02 2.91 -22.92
C ASN A 136 -15.32 2.79 -24.29
N PRO A 137 -16.03 2.35 -25.34
CA PRO A 137 -15.45 2.20 -26.67
C PRO A 137 -15.50 3.49 -27.50
N LYS A 138 -16.09 4.57 -26.95
CA LYS A 138 -16.37 5.81 -27.68
C LYS A 138 -15.19 6.78 -27.66
N ASP A 139 -14.51 6.88 -26.52
CA ASP A 139 -13.38 7.76 -26.30
C ASP A 139 -12.46 7.19 -25.22
N ASP A 140 -11.31 7.85 -25.04
CA ASP A 140 -10.21 7.42 -24.17
C ASP A 140 -10.44 7.73 -22.67
N TRP A 141 -11.69 7.94 -22.25
CA TRP A 141 -11.99 8.17 -20.84
C TRP A 141 -12.37 6.85 -20.12
N PRO A 142 -11.91 6.58 -18.89
CA PRO A 142 -10.93 7.37 -18.15
C PRO A 142 -9.53 7.22 -18.73
N LEU A 143 -8.73 8.28 -18.54
CA LEU A 143 -7.29 8.23 -18.76
C LEU A 143 -6.63 7.31 -17.73
N GLY A 144 -5.42 6.85 -18.03
CA GLY A 144 -4.58 6.11 -17.09
C GLY A 144 -4.40 6.88 -15.78
N VAL A 145 -4.77 6.24 -14.67
CA VAL A 145 -4.49 6.71 -13.31
C VAL A 145 -4.26 5.48 -12.42
N GLY A 146 -3.26 5.53 -11.54
CA GLY A 146 -2.98 4.50 -10.55
C GLY A 146 -2.83 5.05 -9.13
N CYS A 147 -3.21 4.26 -8.13
CA CYS A 147 -3.05 4.59 -6.72
C CYS A 147 -2.89 3.36 -5.84
N VAL A 148 -2.24 3.55 -4.69
CA VAL A 148 -2.27 2.62 -3.55
C VAL A 148 -3.44 2.97 -2.62
N PHE A 149 -4.08 1.98 -2.00
CA PHE A 149 -5.21 2.27 -1.11
C PHE A 149 -4.77 2.96 0.18
N ASN A 150 -3.77 2.41 0.87
CA ASN A 150 -3.40 2.82 2.22
C ASN A 150 -2.24 3.81 2.27
N GLY A 151 -1.78 4.27 1.10
CA GLY A 151 -0.59 5.12 0.99
C GLY A 151 0.70 4.32 1.18
N GLY A 152 1.84 4.95 0.95
CA GLY A 152 3.13 4.32 1.22
C GLY A 152 3.46 3.10 0.39
N TYR A 153 4.43 2.35 0.92
CA TYR A 153 4.90 1.09 0.36
C TYR A 153 4.46 -0.08 1.25
N ASN A 154 4.14 -1.23 0.65
CA ASN A 154 3.82 -2.48 1.37
C ASN A 154 2.57 -2.45 2.28
N THR A 155 1.67 -1.48 2.09
CA THR A 155 0.52 -1.26 2.98
C THR A 155 -0.76 -1.96 2.54
N GLY A 156 -0.75 -2.67 1.41
CA GLY A 156 -1.89 -3.46 0.91
C GLY A 156 -2.12 -3.29 -0.59
N GLY A 157 -3.38 -3.40 -1.01
CA GLY A 157 -3.79 -3.32 -2.41
C GLY A 157 -3.78 -1.91 -3.01
N GLY A 158 -4.23 -1.84 -4.25
CA GLY A 158 -4.31 -0.60 -5.03
C GLY A 158 -5.25 -0.75 -6.22
N ALA A 159 -5.32 0.27 -7.05
CA ALA A 159 -6.09 0.22 -8.28
C ALA A 159 -5.49 1.13 -9.34
N THR A 160 -5.61 0.69 -10.58
CA THR A 160 -5.43 1.52 -11.77
C THR A 160 -6.63 1.40 -12.67
N MET A 161 -6.94 2.44 -13.45
CA MET A 161 -8.00 2.42 -14.44
C MET A 161 -7.52 2.84 -15.82
N MET A 162 -8.09 2.23 -16.86
CA MET A 162 -7.96 2.65 -18.25
C MET A 162 -9.24 2.30 -19.01
N SER A 163 -9.52 3.02 -20.09
CA SER A 163 -10.69 2.75 -20.95
C SER A 163 -10.48 1.52 -21.86
N THR A 164 -11.58 0.90 -22.29
CA THR A 164 -11.51 -0.09 -23.38
C THR A 164 -11.02 0.51 -24.70
N ASP A 165 -11.28 1.80 -24.94
CA ASP A 165 -10.74 2.51 -26.11
C ASP A 165 -9.21 2.50 -26.09
N ALA A 166 -8.59 2.75 -24.93
CA ALA A 166 -7.15 2.70 -24.74
C ALA A 166 -6.58 1.34 -25.15
N PHE A 167 -7.08 0.26 -24.54
CA PHE A 167 -6.61 -1.11 -24.80
C PHE A 167 -6.76 -1.57 -26.25
N VAL A 168 -7.74 -1.04 -26.98
CA VAL A 168 -8.07 -1.52 -28.34
C VAL A 168 -7.50 -0.63 -29.42
N LYS A 169 -7.42 0.68 -29.20
CA LYS A 169 -7.11 1.66 -30.26
C LYS A 169 -5.84 2.46 -29.99
N LYS A 170 -5.40 2.61 -28.74
CA LYS A 170 -4.25 3.47 -28.44
C LYS A 170 -2.94 2.72 -28.67
N PRO A 171 -2.04 3.24 -29.53
CA PRO A 171 -0.77 2.59 -29.77
C PRO A 171 0.09 2.53 -28.51
N ASN A 172 0.01 3.52 -27.62
CA ASN A 172 0.85 3.58 -26.43
C ASN A 172 0.26 2.88 -25.19
N ALA A 173 -0.82 2.10 -25.33
CA ALA A 173 -1.53 1.48 -24.20
C ALA A 173 -0.62 0.60 -23.32
N GLN A 174 0.33 -0.13 -23.92
CA GLN A 174 1.24 -1.00 -23.17
C GLN A 174 2.17 -0.20 -22.24
N SER A 175 2.81 0.86 -22.76
CA SER A 175 3.66 1.75 -21.97
C SER A 175 2.89 2.54 -20.91
N THR A 176 1.63 2.92 -21.19
CA THR A 176 0.76 3.53 -20.19
C THR A 176 0.45 2.54 -19.06
N LEU A 177 0.10 1.30 -19.39
CA LEU A 177 -0.15 0.27 -18.35
C LEU A 177 1.08 0.01 -17.47
N GLU A 178 2.27 -0.05 -18.06
CA GLU A 178 3.54 -0.18 -17.33
C GLU A 178 3.75 0.95 -16.31
N HIS A 179 3.48 2.19 -16.72
CA HIS A 179 3.55 3.39 -15.89
C HIS A 179 2.50 3.37 -14.76
N GLU A 180 1.23 3.14 -15.10
CA GLU A 180 0.15 3.18 -14.12
C GLU A 180 0.26 2.08 -13.07
N LEU A 181 0.75 0.89 -13.44
CA LEU A 181 1.05 -0.15 -12.46
C LEU A 181 2.18 0.26 -11.51
N GLY A 182 3.16 1.03 -11.99
CA GLY A 182 4.20 1.62 -11.14
C GLY A 182 3.59 2.45 -9.99
N HIS A 183 2.58 3.27 -10.28
CA HIS A 183 1.84 4.00 -9.23
C HIS A 183 1.13 3.08 -8.24
N THR A 184 0.53 1.99 -8.72
CA THR A 184 -0.11 1.00 -7.82
C THR A 184 0.88 0.23 -6.95
N PHE A 185 2.16 0.22 -7.32
CA PHE A 185 3.25 -0.33 -6.51
C PHE A 185 3.90 0.72 -5.59
N GLY A 186 3.39 1.96 -5.58
CA GLY A 186 3.83 3.03 -4.70
C GLY A 186 4.84 4.01 -5.33
N LEU A 187 5.14 3.89 -6.62
CA LEU A 187 6.07 4.81 -7.27
C LEU A 187 5.42 6.15 -7.61
N PRO A 188 5.97 7.28 -7.15
CA PRO A 188 5.57 8.59 -7.63
C PRO A 188 6.14 8.87 -9.01
N HIS A 189 5.68 9.96 -9.62
CA HIS A 189 6.43 10.51 -10.75
C HIS A 189 7.79 11.05 -10.32
N VAL A 190 8.75 10.97 -11.24
CA VAL A 190 10.14 11.42 -11.07
C VAL A 190 10.29 12.91 -10.71
N SER A 191 9.29 13.74 -11.02
CA SER A 191 9.30 15.17 -10.65
C SER A 191 9.29 15.38 -9.15
N LEU A 192 8.75 14.44 -8.35
CA LEU A 192 8.82 14.51 -6.89
C LEU A 192 10.25 14.37 -6.35
N TYR A 193 11.15 13.82 -7.15
CA TYR A 193 12.59 13.75 -6.84
C TYR A 193 13.37 14.95 -7.42
N GLY A 194 12.69 15.91 -8.05
CA GLY A 194 13.32 17.03 -8.75
C GLY A 194 13.93 16.66 -10.11
N ILE A 195 13.59 15.49 -10.65
CA ILE A 195 14.07 15.01 -11.95
C ILE A 195 13.08 15.44 -13.05
N GLU A 196 13.58 15.74 -14.25
CA GLU A 196 12.74 16.14 -15.38
C GLU A 196 11.68 15.07 -15.71
N MET A 197 10.42 15.48 -15.74
CA MET A 197 9.27 14.62 -16.07
C MET A 197 9.22 14.32 -17.58
N ASN A 198 9.45 15.34 -18.38
CA ASN A 198 9.40 15.27 -19.83
C ASN A 198 10.84 15.16 -20.35
N GLY A 199 11.02 15.03 -21.67
CA GLY A 199 12.37 15.00 -22.26
C GLY A 199 12.99 13.62 -22.25
N ASN A 200 14.31 13.53 -22.01
CA ASN A 200 15.11 12.31 -22.21
C ASN A 200 15.32 11.48 -20.93
N ASN A 201 14.46 11.62 -19.94
CA ASN A 201 14.51 10.80 -18.72
C ASN A 201 14.18 9.34 -19.07
N PRO A 202 15.00 8.35 -18.66
CA PRO A 202 14.75 6.95 -18.98
C PRO A 202 13.75 6.25 -18.03
N SER A 203 13.32 6.90 -16.94
CA SER A 203 12.41 6.31 -15.95
C SER A 203 11.05 5.95 -16.54
N MET A 204 10.54 4.78 -16.14
CA MET A 204 9.16 4.33 -16.38
C MET A 204 8.13 5.27 -15.77
N MET A 205 8.50 6.02 -14.73
CA MET A 205 7.64 6.99 -14.06
C MET A 205 7.77 8.41 -14.62
N SER A 206 8.38 8.56 -15.80
CA SER A 206 8.41 9.80 -16.58
C SER A 206 7.34 9.84 -17.68
N TYR A 207 7.16 10.99 -18.33
CA TYR A 207 6.29 11.18 -19.49
C TYR A 207 7.07 11.28 -20.80
N ASN A 208 8.26 10.68 -20.88
CA ASN A 208 9.06 10.67 -22.09
C ASN A 208 8.35 9.91 -23.25
N PRO A 209 7.95 10.60 -24.34
CA PRO A 209 7.25 9.97 -25.45
C PRO A 209 8.09 8.96 -26.23
N ALA A 210 9.42 8.98 -26.09
CA ALA A 210 10.28 7.99 -26.71
C ALA A 210 10.06 6.57 -26.17
N HIS A 211 9.45 6.44 -24.98
CA HIS A 211 9.06 5.17 -24.36
C HIS A 211 7.74 4.62 -24.88
N TRP A 212 7.02 5.38 -25.72
CA TRP A 212 5.69 4.97 -26.16
C TRP A 212 5.77 3.73 -27.06
N SER A 213 5.17 2.67 -26.56
CA SER A 213 4.87 1.45 -27.31
C SER A 213 3.99 1.75 -28.54
N ARG A 214 3.95 0.78 -29.47
CA ARG A 214 3.05 0.80 -30.64
C ARG A 214 2.27 -0.50 -30.71
N GLY A 215 1.13 -0.51 -30.02
CA GLY A 215 0.31 -1.70 -29.79
C GLY A 215 1.09 -2.73 -28.99
N PHE A 216 1.39 -3.85 -29.65
CA PHE A 216 2.18 -4.94 -29.11
C PHE A 216 3.60 -4.96 -29.69
N GLU A 217 4.20 -3.78 -29.80
CA GLU A 217 5.60 -3.57 -30.17
C GLU A 217 6.26 -2.64 -29.15
N SER A 218 7.43 -3.04 -28.65
CA SER A 218 8.25 -2.20 -27.77
C SER A 218 8.62 -0.90 -28.47
N SER A 219 8.73 0.18 -27.70
CA SER A 219 9.31 1.42 -28.22
C SER A 219 10.79 1.22 -28.61
N LEU A 220 11.31 2.08 -29.49
CA LEU A 220 12.74 2.07 -29.83
C LEU A 220 13.64 2.41 -28.62
N GLN A 221 13.10 3.13 -27.64
CA GLN A 221 13.78 3.49 -26.40
C GLN A 221 12.88 3.11 -25.22
N PRO A 222 12.76 1.82 -24.87
CA PRO A 222 11.89 1.39 -23.78
C PRO A 222 12.34 2.01 -22.45
N ALA A 223 11.37 2.36 -21.62
CA ALA A 223 11.64 2.85 -20.28
C ALA A 223 12.36 1.79 -19.43
N THR A 224 13.08 2.26 -18.43
CA THR A 224 13.73 1.45 -17.38
C THR A 224 13.31 1.97 -16.01
N PHE A 225 13.67 1.25 -14.95
CA PHE A 225 13.62 1.79 -13.60
C PHE A 225 14.92 2.54 -13.32
N ILE A 226 14.81 3.79 -12.86
CA ILE A 226 15.95 4.53 -12.30
C ILE A 226 16.20 4.07 -10.85
N PRO A 227 17.34 4.42 -10.22
CA PRO A 227 17.65 3.94 -8.88
C PRO A 227 16.57 4.27 -7.84
N GLU A 228 15.93 5.45 -7.92
CA GLU A 228 14.79 5.83 -7.07
C GLU A 228 13.58 4.90 -7.24
N ASP A 229 13.29 4.48 -8.47
CA ASP A 229 12.19 3.55 -8.77
C ASP A 229 12.48 2.18 -8.16
N ILE A 230 13.68 1.63 -8.38
CA ILE A 230 14.09 0.31 -7.86
C ILE A 230 13.98 0.31 -6.33
N ARG A 231 14.48 1.37 -5.68
CA ARG A 231 14.41 1.52 -4.24
C ARG A 231 12.97 1.60 -3.72
N GLY A 232 12.10 2.37 -4.39
CA GLY A 232 10.68 2.44 -4.03
C GLY A 232 9.99 1.07 -4.16
N LEU A 233 10.25 0.35 -5.24
CA LEU A 233 9.71 -1.00 -5.46
C LEU A 233 10.23 -2.01 -4.44
N ALA A 234 11.51 -1.94 -4.06
CA ALA A 234 12.11 -2.82 -3.04
C ALA A 234 11.46 -2.66 -1.65
N LEU A 235 10.82 -1.52 -1.39
CA LEU A 235 10.04 -1.32 -0.16
C LEU A 235 8.67 -1.99 -0.21
N ASN A 236 8.23 -2.55 -1.33
CA ASN A 236 6.90 -3.15 -1.52
C ASN A 236 6.96 -4.67 -1.76
N ASP A 237 7.47 -5.39 -0.75
CA ASP A 237 7.66 -6.85 -0.78
C ASP A 237 6.35 -7.64 -1.05
N ARG A 238 5.19 -7.11 -0.65
CA ARG A 238 3.88 -7.72 -0.98
C ARG A 238 3.63 -7.80 -2.47
N ALA A 239 4.03 -6.78 -3.22
CA ALA A 239 3.77 -6.66 -4.65
C ALA A 239 4.89 -7.27 -5.49
N ILE A 240 6.14 -7.04 -5.08
CA ILE A 240 7.33 -7.49 -5.80
C ILE A 240 8.25 -8.21 -4.81
N PRO A 241 7.97 -9.48 -4.51
CA PRO A 241 8.70 -10.20 -3.47
C PRO A 241 10.17 -10.42 -3.87
N ASN A 242 11.05 -10.39 -2.86
CA ASN A 242 12.50 -10.61 -3.00
C ASN A 242 13.24 -9.56 -3.84
N LEU A 243 12.66 -8.37 -4.08
CA LEU A 243 13.39 -7.26 -4.67
C LEU A 243 14.22 -6.57 -3.60
N GLU A 244 15.54 -6.59 -3.75
CA GLU A 244 16.47 -5.86 -2.89
C GLU A 244 17.08 -4.69 -3.65
N PHE A 245 17.23 -3.55 -2.96
CA PHE A 245 17.97 -2.39 -3.46
C PHE A 245 19.38 -2.39 -2.87
N SER A 246 20.38 -2.24 -3.73
CA SER A 246 21.79 -2.10 -3.33
C SER A 246 22.39 -0.88 -4.00
N GLU A 247 22.90 0.06 -3.21
CA GLU A 247 23.56 1.26 -3.73
C GLU A 247 24.73 0.92 -4.66
N THR A 248 25.52 -0.10 -4.33
CA THR A 248 26.69 -0.48 -5.13
C THR A 248 26.35 -1.13 -6.47
N LYS A 249 25.15 -1.69 -6.59
CA LYS A 249 24.67 -2.39 -7.80
C LYS A 249 23.79 -1.48 -8.64
N ASP A 250 22.88 -0.77 -8.00
CA ASP A 250 21.75 -0.13 -8.65
C ASP A 250 21.98 1.38 -8.86
N VAL A 251 22.99 1.99 -8.22
CA VAL A 251 23.34 3.41 -8.42
C VAL A 251 24.59 3.54 -9.29
N PRO A 252 24.49 4.10 -10.51
CA PRO A 252 25.66 4.37 -11.35
C PRO A 252 26.66 5.32 -10.66
N THR A 253 27.96 5.17 -10.93
CA THR A 253 29.06 5.90 -10.24
C THR A 253 28.88 7.42 -10.18
N ASP A 254 28.33 8.05 -11.22
CA ASP A 254 28.15 9.50 -11.31
C ASP A 254 26.69 9.94 -11.09
N TYR A 255 25.83 9.03 -10.65
CA TYR A 255 24.42 9.31 -10.40
C TYR A 255 24.20 9.88 -9.00
N LYS A 256 23.57 11.06 -8.92
CA LYS A 256 23.21 11.67 -7.65
C LYS A 256 21.81 11.21 -7.22
N LEU A 257 21.77 10.16 -6.41
CA LEU A 257 20.53 9.59 -5.87
C LEU A 257 19.76 10.56 -4.97
N PHE A 258 18.46 10.68 -5.20
CA PHE A 258 17.56 11.29 -4.22
C PHE A 258 17.28 10.31 -3.08
N TRP A 259 17.85 10.57 -1.90
CA TRP A 259 17.88 9.58 -0.82
C TRP A 259 16.58 9.42 -0.03
N THR A 260 15.54 10.22 -0.24
CA THR A 260 14.28 10.04 0.51
C THR A 260 13.20 9.47 -0.40
N PRO A 261 12.74 8.22 -0.21
CA PRO A 261 11.57 7.73 -0.93
C PRO A 261 10.37 8.65 -0.70
N MET A 262 9.56 8.86 -1.73
CA MET A 262 8.44 9.80 -1.70
C MET A 262 7.12 9.00 -1.76
N PRO A 263 6.59 8.55 -0.61
CA PRO A 263 5.37 7.74 -0.58
C PRO A 263 4.12 8.56 -0.91
N PHE A 264 3.10 7.89 -1.43
CA PHE A 264 1.75 8.45 -1.53
C PHE A 264 1.03 8.49 -0.19
N GLY A 265 0.11 9.45 -0.04
CA GLY A 265 -0.85 9.41 1.07
C GLY A 265 -1.94 8.35 0.85
N ALA A 266 -2.59 7.94 1.93
CA ALA A 266 -3.77 7.07 1.85
C ALA A 266 -4.93 7.77 1.14
N VAL A 267 -5.60 7.08 0.22
CA VAL A 267 -6.75 7.63 -0.51
C VAL A 267 -8.05 7.50 0.29
N LYS A 268 -9.04 8.34 0.01
CA LYS A 268 -10.39 8.19 0.55
C LYS A 268 -11.21 7.25 -0.34
N LEU A 269 -11.78 6.20 0.24
CA LEU A 269 -12.60 5.22 -0.47
C LEU A 269 -14.00 5.20 0.15
N ASN A 270 -15.02 5.44 -0.67
CA ASN A 270 -16.39 5.51 -0.17
C ASN A 270 -16.83 4.18 0.47
N GLY A 271 -17.45 4.24 1.65
CA GLY A 271 -17.88 3.05 2.39
C GLY A 271 -16.74 2.23 3.03
N GLN A 272 -15.50 2.71 2.96
CA GLN A 272 -14.36 2.12 3.67
C GLN A 272 -13.92 3.05 4.81
N PRO A 273 -13.47 2.50 5.95
CA PRO A 273 -12.85 3.30 6.99
C PRO A 273 -11.58 4.02 6.48
N ASP A 274 -11.23 5.11 7.15
CA ASP A 274 -9.97 5.80 6.88
C ASP A 274 -8.77 4.95 7.34
N TYR A 275 -7.68 5.01 6.57
CA TYR A 275 -6.41 4.44 6.99
C TYR A 275 -5.70 5.43 7.92
N ALA A 276 -6.21 5.53 9.14
CA ALA A 276 -5.72 6.44 10.16
C ALA A 276 -5.88 5.82 11.55
N ILE A 277 -4.98 6.17 12.46
CA ILE A 277 -5.14 5.92 13.89
C ILE A 277 -5.30 7.30 14.51
N GLU A 278 -6.44 7.54 15.15
CA GLU A 278 -6.62 8.79 15.90
C GLU A 278 -5.74 8.73 17.15
N VAL A 279 -5.03 9.81 17.43
CA VAL A 279 -4.13 9.91 18.58
C VAL A 279 -4.44 11.17 19.36
N LYS A 280 -4.57 11.04 20.68
CA LYS A 280 -4.70 12.15 21.62
C LYS A 280 -3.61 12.05 22.67
N SER A 281 -3.19 13.20 23.19
CA SER A 281 -2.13 13.30 24.18
C SER A 281 -2.49 14.28 25.28
N ASN A 282 -1.96 14.06 26.47
CA ASN A 282 -1.99 15.06 27.55
C ASN A 282 -0.89 16.13 27.38
N ALA A 283 0.03 15.96 26.43
CA ALA A 283 1.08 16.90 26.10
C ALA A 283 0.81 17.57 24.73
N GLY A 284 1.13 18.85 24.62
CA GLY A 284 1.14 19.58 23.35
C GLY A 284 2.28 19.12 22.42
N ALA A 285 2.39 19.76 21.26
CA ALA A 285 3.47 19.52 20.31
C ALA A 285 4.40 20.74 20.23
N ALA A 286 5.71 20.48 20.32
CA ALA A 286 6.76 21.49 20.22
C ALA A 286 7.44 21.45 18.84
N PHE A 287 8.20 22.51 18.52
CA PHE A 287 9.07 22.58 17.33
C PHE A 287 8.37 22.32 15.98
N ASN A 288 7.10 22.73 15.87
CA ASN A 288 6.25 22.51 14.69
C ASN A 288 6.00 21.03 14.35
N SER A 289 6.31 20.11 15.28
CA SER A 289 5.95 18.70 15.13
C SER A 289 4.44 18.49 15.24
N LYS A 290 3.99 17.30 14.84
CA LYS A 290 2.59 16.90 14.89
C LYS A 290 2.46 15.58 15.62
N LEU A 291 1.44 15.48 16.48
CA LEU A 291 1.19 14.26 17.25
C LEU A 291 0.91 13.07 16.32
N GLU A 292 0.20 13.33 15.23
CA GLU A 292 -0.18 12.33 14.23
C GLU A 292 1.05 11.73 13.52
N SER A 293 2.19 12.42 13.49
CA SER A 293 3.41 11.89 12.87
C SER A 293 3.95 10.64 13.60
N CYS A 294 3.55 10.39 14.85
CA CYS A 294 3.97 9.18 15.57
C CYS A 294 3.19 7.91 15.18
N VAL A 295 2.13 8.02 14.38
CA VAL A 295 1.32 6.89 13.92
C VAL A 295 1.13 6.91 12.40
N VAL A 296 1.22 5.75 11.74
CA VAL A 296 0.88 5.57 10.30
C VAL A 296 1.69 6.48 9.32
N GLY A 297 2.80 7.08 9.77
CA GLY A 297 3.58 8.06 9.02
C GLY A 297 4.91 7.55 8.46
N HIS A 298 5.92 8.42 8.46
CA HIS A 298 7.29 8.10 8.04
C HIS A 298 8.14 7.82 9.27
N LEU A 299 8.63 6.59 9.43
CA LEU A 299 9.52 6.22 10.53
C LEU A 299 10.96 6.37 10.06
N ARG A 300 11.74 7.22 10.74
CA ARG A 300 13.15 7.48 10.43
C ARG A 300 14.09 6.95 11.51
N SER A 301 15.27 6.48 11.09
CA SER A 301 16.36 6.13 12.01
C SER A 301 16.85 7.34 12.81
N SER A 302 17.56 7.07 13.91
CA SER A 302 18.22 8.07 14.74
C SER A 302 19.73 7.78 14.83
N PRO A 303 20.50 8.03 13.76
CA PRO A 303 21.85 7.50 13.60
C PRO A 303 22.96 8.16 14.46
N GLY A 304 22.64 9.18 15.28
CA GLY A 304 23.61 9.84 16.17
C GLY A 304 24.43 10.96 15.50
N PRO A 305 25.37 11.60 16.24
CA PRO A 305 25.16 12.82 17.01
C PRO A 305 24.83 14.09 16.19
N THR A 306 24.79 14.03 14.86
CA THR A 306 24.35 15.16 14.03
C THR A 306 22.88 15.44 14.29
N LEU A 307 22.45 16.71 14.17
CA LEU A 307 21.06 17.09 14.37
C LEU A 307 20.18 16.48 13.25
N TYR A 308 19.45 15.41 13.57
CA TYR A 308 18.53 14.72 12.66
C TYR A 308 17.04 14.95 13.03
N TYR A 309 16.74 16.11 13.63
CA TYR A 309 15.35 16.44 13.95
C TYR A 309 14.56 16.73 12.68
N ASP A 310 13.40 16.08 12.53
CA ASP A 310 12.47 16.29 11.43
C ASP A 310 11.03 16.39 11.95
N ALA A 311 10.53 17.62 12.03
CA ALA A 311 9.17 17.92 12.50
C ALA A 311 8.07 17.24 11.66
N GLY A 312 8.36 16.88 10.40
CA GLY A 312 7.41 16.20 9.53
C GLY A 312 7.19 14.73 9.88
N SER A 313 8.20 14.06 10.44
CA SER A 313 8.19 12.61 10.71
C SER A 313 8.22 12.23 12.19
N MET A 314 8.29 13.22 13.08
CA MET A 314 8.42 12.99 14.51
C MET A 314 7.40 13.82 15.27
N TRP A 315 6.98 13.32 16.43
CA TRP A 315 6.31 14.13 17.44
C TRP A 315 7.28 14.48 18.56
N HIS A 316 7.38 15.76 18.90
CA HIS A 316 8.12 16.24 20.05
C HIS A 316 7.12 16.81 21.05
N SER A 317 7.02 16.23 22.23
CA SER A 317 6.05 16.71 23.23
C SER A 317 6.47 18.07 23.77
N GLU A 318 5.51 18.84 24.26
CA GLU A 318 5.79 19.86 25.27
C GLU A 318 6.15 19.18 26.61
N PRO A 319 6.85 19.89 27.54
CA PRO A 319 7.16 19.34 28.86
C PRO A 319 5.90 19.04 29.69
N VAL A 320 5.89 17.93 30.42
CA VAL A 320 4.81 17.56 31.37
C VAL A 320 5.37 17.18 32.74
N GLU A 321 4.64 17.47 33.82
CA GLU A 321 5.10 17.17 35.19
C GLU A 321 5.13 15.68 35.54
N GLY A 322 4.40 14.84 34.80
CA GLY A 322 4.30 13.40 35.03
C GLY A 322 4.60 12.58 33.78
N ASN A 323 3.87 11.48 33.61
CA ASN A 323 3.98 10.69 32.39
C ASN A 323 3.25 11.36 31.23
N VAL A 324 3.80 11.16 30.04
CA VAL A 324 3.15 11.51 28.77
C VAL A 324 2.22 10.36 28.40
N THR A 325 0.97 10.67 28.09
CA THR A 325 -0.05 9.66 27.74
C THR A 325 -0.45 9.79 26.29
N LEU A 326 -0.68 8.66 25.61
CA LEU A 326 -1.31 8.60 24.29
C LEU A 326 -2.54 7.72 24.32
N ASP A 327 -3.68 8.28 23.94
CA ASP A 327 -4.90 7.52 23.65
C ASP A 327 -4.99 7.30 22.15
N LEU A 328 -4.88 6.05 21.73
CA LEU A 328 -4.98 5.61 20.35
C LEU A 328 -6.38 5.04 20.09
N THR A 329 -7.01 5.47 19.00
CA THR A 329 -8.29 4.91 18.54
C THR A 329 -8.14 4.43 17.11
N PHE A 330 -8.21 3.11 16.93
CA PHE A 330 -8.27 2.46 15.63
C PHE A 330 -9.66 2.64 15.00
N PRO A 331 -9.78 2.54 13.66
CA PRO A 331 -11.08 2.69 12.98
C PRO A 331 -12.07 1.55 13.30
N PHE A 332 -11.57 0.45 13.87
CA PHE A 332 -12.34 -0.71 14.34
C PHE A 332 -11.54 -1.44 15.43
N PRO A 333 -12.14 -2.38 16.19
CA PRO A 333 -11.39 -3.23 17.11
C PRO A 333 -10.27 -3.99 16.41
N VAL A 334 -9.07 -3.92 16.98
CA VAL A 334 -7.90 -4.68 16.53
C VAL A 334 -7.35 -5.50 17.68
N GLU A 335 -6.94 -6.72 17.36
CA GLU A 335 -6.12 -7.54 18.23
C GLU A 335 -4.66 -7.17 18.09
N LEU A 336 -4.01 -6.89 19.21
CA LEU A 336 -2.56 -6.71 19.30
C LEU A 336 -1.96 -7.72 20.26
N THR A 337 -0.71 -8.06 20.01
CA THR A 337 0.17 -8.84 20.89
C THR A 337 1.47 -8.10 21.20
N ARG A 338 1.78 -7.05 20.43
CA ARG A 338 3.03 -6.29 20.58
C ARG A 338 2.88 -4.87 20.03
N ILE A 339 3.47 -3.92 20.74
CA ILE A 339 3.69 -2.55 20.27
C ILE A 339 5.18 -2.26 20.32
N ARG A 340 5.72 -1.73 19.21
CA ARG A 340 7.10 -1.24 19.13
C ARG A 340 7.08 0.28 19.05
N LEU A 341 8.00 0.89 19.78
CA LEU A 341 8.11 2.33 19.96
C LEU A 341 9.52 2.78 19.56
N TYR A 342 9.57 3.83 18.74
CA TYR A 342 10.81 4.48 18.33
C TYR A 342 10.85 5.87 18.96
N SER A 343 11.75 6.07 19.93
CA SER A 343 11.85 7.33 20.68
C SER A 343 13.13 8.10 20.40
N GLY A 344 13.14 9.34 20.87
CA GLY A 344 14.25 10.28 20.81
C GLY A 344 14.70 10.64 19.40
N HIS A 345 15.68 11.53 19.31
CA HIS A 345 16.31 11.88 18.03
C HIS A 345 17.79 12.21 18.20
N SER A 346 18.51 12.24 17.07
CA SER A 346 19.95 12.51 17.01
C SER A 346 20.81 11.61 17.92
N GLY A 347 20.28 10.46 18.33
CA GLY A 347 20.93 9.49 19.23
C GLY A 347 21.15 9.97 20.67
N GLN A 348 20.59 11.11 21.08
CA GLN A 348 20.86 11.69 22.40
C GLN A 348 19.68 12.42 23.05
N TYR A 349 18.71 12.91 22.26
CA TYR A 349 17.69 13.80 22.79
C TYR A 349 16.37 13.10 23.09
N HIS A 350 15.84 13.40 24.27
CA HIS A 350 14.48 13.12 24.72
C HIS A 350 13.97 11.67 24.48
N PRO A 351 14.77 10.62 24.82
CA PRO A 351 14.27 9.25 24.76
C PRO A 351 13.20 9.00 25.82
N VAL A 352 12.29 8.07 25.52
CA VAL A 352 11.36 7.53 26.51
C VAL A 352 12.15 6.62 27.48
N LYS A 353 11.90 6.72 28.78
CA LYS A 353 12.59 5.90 29.82
C LYS A 353 11.86 4.62 30.17
N ALA A 354 10.54 4.65 30.13
CA ALA A 354 9.69 3.48 30.28
C ALA A 354 8.37 3.73 29.55
N PHE A 355 7.70 2.68 29.13
CA PHE A 355 6.35 2.79 28.61
C PHE A 355 5.48 1.60 29.01
N SER A 356 4.20 1.87 29.26
CA SER A 356 3.20 0.87 29.59
C SER A 356 2.03 0.92 28.63
N VAL A 357 1.32 -0.21 28.52
CA VAL A 357 0.18 -0.40 27.62
C VAL A 357 -1.01 -0.86 28.46
N SER A 358 -2.16 -0.25 28.23
CA SER A 358 -3.43 -0.65 28.81
C SER A 358 -4.59 -0.48 27.82
N VAL A 359 -5.71 -1.10 28.13
CA VAL A 359 -6.96 -0.98 27.37
C VAL A 359 -8.11 -0.59 28.30
N PRO A 360 -9.09 0.20 27.85
CA PRO A 360 -10.23 0.56 28.67
C PRO A 360 -11.12 -0.67 28.92
N THR A 361 -11.60 -0.80 30.16
CA THR A 361 -12.61 -1.77 30.57
C THR A 361 -14.02 -1.27 30.24
N ALA A 362 -15.02 -2.14 30.37
CA ALA A 362 -16.43 -1.76 30.21
C ALA A 362 -16.89 -0.65 31.17
N THR A 363 -16.23 -0.48 32.32
CA THR A 363 -16.54 0.56 33.31
C THR A 363 -15.74 1.85 33.10
N GLY A 364 -14.89 1.90 32.07
CA GLY A 364 -14.03 3.05 31.77
C GLY A 364 -12.73 3.12 32.57
N SER A 365 -12.45 2.14 33.45
CA SER A 365 -11.13 2.00 34.06
C SER A 365 -10.10 1.45 33.05
N GLN A 366 -8.81 1.58 33.34
CA GLN A 366 -7.76 0.97 32.52
C GLN A 366 -7.40 -0.43 33.01
N ASN A 367 -7.31 -1.40 32.10
CA ASN A 367 -6.75 -2.72 32.34
C ASN A 367 -5.28 -2.76 31.88
N PRO A 368 -4.30 -2.79 32.80
CA PRO A 368 -2.89 -2.82 32.42
C PRO A 368 -2.53 -4.16 31.76
N LEU A 369 -1.83 -4.08 30.64
CA LEU A 369 -1.40 -5.26 29.87
C LEU A 369 0.09 -5.55 30.05
N ALA A 370 0.92 -4.52 29.98
CA ALA A 370 2.36 -4.65 30.12
C ALA A 370 3.05 -3.32 30.46
N ASN A 371 4.27 -3.42 30.97
CA ASN A 371 5.16 -2.30 31.25
C ASN A 371 6.59 -2.67 30.80
N HIS A 372 7.33 -1.71 30.27
CA HIS A 372 8.68 -1.91 29.74
C HIS A 372 9.60 -0.75 30.08
N GLU A 373 10.76 -1.06 30.69
CA GLU A 373 11.85 -0.10 30.85
C GLU A 373 12.71 -0.04 29.58
N MET A 374 12.89 1.17 29.05
CA MET A 374 13.63 1.41 27.80
C MET A 374 15.13 1.40 28.08
N LYS A 375 15.85 0.44 27.48
CA LYS A 375 17.32 0.35 27.56
C LYS A 375 18.02 1.13 26.44
N SER A 376 17.29 1.53 25.41
CA SER A 376 17.78 2.28 24.26
C SER A 376 16.68 3.21 23.74
N PHE A 377 16.92 3.88 22.61
CA PHE A 377 15.95 4.77 21.97
C PHE A 377 14.75 4.01 21.40
N ASP A 378 14.90 2.73 21.09
CA ASP A 378 13.87 1.91 20.48
C ASP A 378 13.54 0.74 21.41
N GLY A 379 12.26 0.45 21.60
CA GLY A 379 11.82 -0.59 22.50
C GLY A 379 10.53 -1.25 22.02
N GLU A 380 10.25 -2.42 22.57
CA GLU A 380 9.01 -3.13 22.30
C GLU A 380 8.48 -3.78 23.57
N VAL A 381 7.17 -3.91 23.62
CA VAL A 381 6.47 -4.60 24.70
C VAL A 381 5.54 -5.64 24.11
N THR A 382 5.54 -6.83 24.70
CA THR A 382 4.69 -7.94 24.34
C THR A 382 3.67 -8.21 25.45
N PHE A 383 2.48 -8.65 25.06
CA PHE A 383 1.38 -8.93 25.97
C PHE A 383 0.45 -10.00 25.35
N PRO A 384 -0.42 -10.64 26.16
CA PRO A 384 -1.40 -11.59 25.62
C PRO A 384 -2.26 -10.97 24.52
N ALA A 385 -2.66 -11.78 23.53
CA ALA A 385 -3.53 -11.32 22.44
C ALA A 385 -4.78 -10.63 23.00
N THR A 386 -4.90 -9.34 22.73
CA THR A 386 -5.94 -8.48 23.31
C THR A 386 -6.61 -7.69 22.20
N GLU A 387 -7.93 -7.82 22.08
CA GLU A 387 -8.74 -7.11 21.10
C GLU A 387 -9.36 -5.85 21.71
N SER A 388 -9.04 -4.70 21.13
CA SER A 388 -9.59 -3.41 21.52
C SER A 388 -9.53 -2.42 20.36
N GLN A 389 -10.49 -1.51 20.31
CA GLN A 389 -10.43 -0.34 19.42
C GLN A 389 -9.61 0.81 20.03
N ARG A 390 -9.60 0.90 21.36
CA ARG A 390 -8.96 1.98 22.11
C ARG A 390 -7.78 1.43 22.92
N TRP A 391 -6.65 2.10 22.83
CA TRP A 391 -5.41 1.71 23.51
C TRP A 391 -4.84 2.91 24.21
N HIS A 392 -4.33 2.70 25.42
CA HIS A 392 -3.72 3.74 26.23
C HIS A 392 -2.25 3.40 26.46
N LEU A 393 -1.37 4.32 26.06
CA LEU A 393 0.05 4.26 26.31
C LEU A 393 0.43 5.31 27.34
N GLU A 394 1.21 4.93 28.34
CA GLU A 394 1.79 5.86 29.30
C GLU A 394 3.32 5.76 29.23
N MET A 395 4.00 6.89 29.06
CA MET A 395 5.44 6.97 28.80
C MET A 395 6.11 7.89 29.80
N THR A 396 7.20 7.41 30.40
CA THR A 396 7.99 8.17 31.36
C THR A 396 9.07 9.00 30.64
N PRO A 397 9.03 10.34 30.73
CA PRO A 397 10.07 11.18 30.17
C PRO A 397 11.38 11.08 30.97
N GLY A 398 12.48 11.53 30.36
CA GLY A 398 13.72 11.81 31.11
C GLY A 398 13.66 13.13 31.90
N GLU A 399 14.81 13.59 32.37
CA GLU A 399 14.93 14.83 33.17
C GLU A 399 14.37 16.08 32.47
N SER A 400 14.37 16.11 31.14
CA SER A 400 13.80 17.20 30.34
C SER A 400 12.27 17.27 30.38
N LYS A 401 11.60 16.32 31.05
CA LYS A 401 10.13 16.21 31.13
C LYS A 401 9.42 16.13 29.78
N THR A 402 10.19 15.80 28.73
CA THR A 402 9.80 15.83 27.33
C THR A 402 10.20 14.52 26.67
N ILE A 403 9.39 14.05 25.72
CA ILE A 403 9.72 12.90 24.88
C ILE A 403 9.69 13.28 23.40
N VAL A 404 10.44 12.55 22.59
CA VAL A 404 10.26 12.52 21.14
C VAL A 404 9.86 11.11 20.72
N LEU A 405 8.85 11.01 19.86
CA LEU A 405 8.45 9.78 19.19
C LEU A 405 8.67 9.92 17.69
N ARG A 406 9.48 9.01 17.14
CA ARG A 406 9.70 8.84 15.70
C ARG A 406 8.67 7.90 15.07
N GLY A 407 7.97 7.11 15.88
CA GLY A 407 6.85 6.31 15.43
C GLY A 407 6.48 5.16 16.35
N LEU A 408 5.32 4.59 16.09
CA LEU A 408 4.76 3.40 16.72
C LEU A 408 4.45 2.35 15.64
N ARG A 409 4.71 1.07 15.94
CA ARG A 409 4.34 -0.07 15.11
C ARG A 409 3.51 -1.07 15.91
N PHE A 410 2.49 -1.63 15.28
CA PHE A 410 1.46 -2.44 15.93
C PHE A 410 1.44 -3.84 15.32
N TYR A 411 1.47 -4.87 16.15
CA TYR A 411 1.56 -6.25 15.67
C TYR A 411 0.50 -7.14 16.32
N SER A 412 -0.04 -8.06 15.50
CA SER A 412 -0.78 -9.24 15.94
C SER A 412 -0.02 -10.49 15.54
N GLY A 413 0.51 -11.20 16.54
CA GLY A 413 1.49 -12.25 16.33
C GLY A 413 2.72 -11.70 15.61
N LYS A 414 3.00 -12.24 14.41
CA LYS A 414 4.11 -11.82 13.54
C LYS A 414 3.71 -10.76 12.51
N THR A 415 2.42 -10.51 12.34
CA THR A 415 1.92 -9.61 11.29
C THR A 415 1.83 -8.19 11.84
N GLU A 416 2.49 -7.26 11.18
CA GLU A 416 2.27 -5.84 11.41
C GLU A 416 0.89 -5.44 10.86
N ILE A 417 0.09 -4.76 11.68
CA ILE A 417 -1.16 -4.15 11.29
C ILE A 417 -0.98 -2.64 11.22
N PHE A 418 -1.63 -2.00 10.26
CA PHE A 418 -1.40 -0.58 9.96
C PHE A 418 0.09 -0.25 9.77
N PRO A 419 0.80 -0.94 8.85
CA PRO A 419 2.19 -0.60 8.54
C PRO A 419 2.33 0.90 8.19
N PRO A 420 3.46 1.53 8.57
CA PRO A 420 3.74 2.92 8.25
C PRO A 420 3.83 3.13 6.74
N GLN A 421 3.57 4.36 6.28
CA GLN A 421 3.69 4.69 4.86
C GLN A 421 5.14 4.59 4.36
N LEU A 422 6.11 4.83 5.24
CA LEU A 422 7.53 4.67 4.97
C LEU A 422 8.27 4.27 6.24
N CYS A 423 9.13 3.25 6.17
CA CYS A 423 9.93 2.77 7.28
C CYS A 423 11.41 2.73 6.89
N LEU A 424 12.23 3.59 7.51
CA LEU A 424 13.68 3.74 7.27
C LEU A 424 14.50 3.54 8.56
N VAL A 425 13.98 2.76 9.50
CA VAL A 425 14.57 2.49 10.82
C VAL A 425 15.33 1.15 10.88
N GLU A 426 15.32 0.37 9.80
CA GLU A 426 15.91 -0.97 9.73
C GLU A 426 17.24 -0.97 8.95
#